data_AF-A0A8H9C5D2-F1
#
_entry.id   AF-A0A8H9C5D2-F1
#
_cell.length_a   1.000
_cell.length_b   1.000
_cell.length_c   1.000
_cell.angle_alpha   90.00
_cell.angle_beta   90.00
_cell.angle_gamma   90.00
#
_symmetry.space_group_name_H-M   'P 1'
#
loop_
_entity.id
_entity.type
_entity.pdbx_description
1 polymer ?
#
loop_
_entity_poly.entity_id
_entity_poly.type
_entity_poly.pdbx_seq_one_letter_code
_entity_poly.pdbx_strand_id
1 'polypeptide(L)'
;MLFSRPDIVAPVFDGDAVVCPIRGGEILDARHPGYTILPIDFYVDVIDEMGWRPVFVGQTEDNIYMRALKDRFPQAEIVSHQGVMEDFAIIRAASNVILSISTFAWLAAWLSHAKTIVLPVYGMFNPALFSLHDLLPLGDDRYRFYQFPPQPAVPLHELLEVHSAMKGQWHRVGRDELRRL
;
A
#
# COMPACT_ATOMS: atom_id res chain seq x y z
N MET A 1 10.93 -11.53 30.56
CA MET A 1 9.97 -10.41 30.47
C MET A 1 8.74 -10.91 29.75
N LEU A 2 7.59 -10.99 30.42
CA LEU A 2 6.31 -11.22 29.74
C LEU A 2 5.87 -9.88 29.12
N PHE A 3 5.61 -9.88 27.81
CA PHE A 3 5.03 -8.75 27.10
C PHE A 3 3.53 -8.66 27.41
N SER A 4 3.15 -8.17 28.58
CA SER A 4 1.79 -7.65 28.79
C SER A 4 1.83 -6.16 28.51
N ARG A 5 1.77 -5.76 27.23
CA ARG A 5 1.36 -4.39 26.95
C ARG A 5 -0.13 -4.28 27.30
N PRO A 6 -0.56 -3.18 27.95
CA PRO A 6 -1.98 -2.85 28.05
C PRO A 6 -2.60 -2.79 26.64
N ASP A 7 -3.93 -2.82 26.56
CA ASP A 7 -4.69 -2.80 25.30
C ASP A 7 -4.09 -1.79 24.30
N ILE A 8 -3.87 -2.23 23.06
CA ILE A 8 -3.30 -1.39 22.00
C ILE A 8 -4.32 -0.30 21.69
N VAL A 9 -3.96 0.96 21.95
CA VAL A 9 -4.74 2.12 21.56
C VAL A 9 -4.14 2.68 20.29
N ALA A 10 -4.87 2.55 19.18
CA ALA A 10 -4.50 3.09 17.88
C ALA A 10 -5.58 4.07 17.41
N PRO A 11 -5.21 5.14 16.67
CA PRO A 11 -6.20 6.01 16.06
C PRO A 11 -7.07 5.23 15.08
N VAL A 12 -8.35 5.59 15.02
CA VAL A 12 -9.34 5.00 14.10
C VAL A 12 -9.76 6.08 13.12
N PHE A 13 -9.73 5.73 11.84
CA PHE A 13 -10.13 6.60 10.74
C PHE A 13 -11.42 6.05 10.12
N ASP A 14 -12.49 6.85 10.14
CA ASP A 14 -13.83 6.48 9.68
C ASP A 14 -14.30 7.33 8.48
N GLY A 15 -15.54 7.08 8.05
CA GLY A 15 -16.16 7.81 6.95
C GLY A 15 -15.49 7.56 5.60
N ASP A 16 -15.02 8.64 4.98
CA ASP A 16 -14.36 8.70 3.68
C ASP A 16 -12.84 8.49 3.76
N ALA A 17 -12.28 8.25 4.96
CA ALA A 17 -10.86 8.05 5.12
C ALA A 17 -10.37 6.76 4.43
N VAL A 18 -9.20 6.85 3.82
CA VAL A 18 -8.46 5.70 3.29
C VAL A 18 -7.07 5.65 3.92
N VAL A 19 -6.77 4.51 4.56
CA VAL A 19 -5.45 4.26 5.15
C VAL A 19 -4.53 3.71 4.07
N CYS A 20 -3.39 4.39 3.90
CA CYS A 20 -2.36 4.09 2.92
C CYS A 20 -1.04 3.79 3.67
N PRO A 21 -0.77 2.52 4.03
CA PRO A 21 0.44 2.17 4.74
C PRO A 21 1.67 2.43 3.87
N ILE A 22 2.58 3.27 4.30
CA ILE A 22 3.85 3.53 3.60
C ILE A 22 4.91 2.56 4.12
N ARG A 23 5.56 1.88 3.18
CA ARG A 23 6.79 1.12 3.42
C ARG A 23 7.93 1.90 2.81
N GLY A 24 8.58 2.74 3.62
CA GLY A 24 9.65 3.67 3.24
C GLY A 24 11.00 3.35 3.88
N GLY A 25 11.15 2.19 4.53
CA GLY A 25 12.38 1.76 5.18
C GLY A 25 13.35 1.06 4.22
N GLU A 26 13.77 -0.15 4.59
CA GLU A 26 14.80 -0.95 3.92
C GLU A 26 14.50 -1.28 2.45
N ILE A 27 13.23 -1.16 2.06
CA ILE A 27 12.74 -1.40 0.70
C ILE A 27 13.32 -0.42 -0.31
N LEU A 28 13.71 0.79 0.13
CA LEU A 28 14.23 1.84 -0.74
C LEU A 28 15.65 1.56 -1.26
N ASP A 29 16.34 0.57 -0.68
CA ASP A 29 17.64 0.08 -1.16
C ASP A 29 17.51 -0.88 -2.36
N ALA A 30 16.28 -1.29 -2.73
CA ALA A 30 15.99 -2.24 -3.82
C ALA A 30 16.74 -3.58 -3.70
N ARG A 31 17.06 -4.03 -2.48
CA ARG A 31 17.77 -5.31 -2.26
C ARG A 31 17.00 -6.53 -2.73
N HIS A 32 15.67 -6.47 -2.70
CA HIS A 32 14.80 -7.53 -3.18
C HIS A 32 13.94 -7.00 -4.34
N PRO A 33 13.96 -7.65 -5.52
CA PRO A 33 13.32 -7.10 -6.74
C PRO A 33 11.80 -6.96 -6.63
N GLY A 34 11.15 -7.69 -5.73
CA GLY A 34 9.71 -7.61 -5.48
C GLY A 34 9.31 -6.62 -4.40
N TYR A 35 10.28 -6.03 -3.70
CA TYR A 35 10.03 -5.07 -2.64
C TYR A 35 10.25 -3.69 -3.22
N THR A 36 9.14 -3.08 -3.65
CA THR A 36 9.08 -1.72 -4.21
C THR A 36 8.04 -0.88 -3.46
N ILE A 37 7.96 0.41 -3.76
CA ILE A 37 6.97 1.34 -3.21
C ILE A 37 6.03 1.80 -4.33
N LEU A 38 4.80 2.20 -4.00
CA LEU A 38 3.82 2.55 -5.03
C LEU A 38 4.11 3.91 -5.68
N PRO A 39 3.81 4.08 -6.98
CA PRO A 39 3.75 5.38 -7.62
C PRO A 39 2.82 6.34 -6.89
N ILE A 40 3.25 7.59 -6.71
CA ILE A 40 2.45 8.64 -6.07
C ILE A 40 1.18 8.92 -6.89
N ASP A 41 1.32 8.95 -8.22
CA ASP A 41 0.19 9.14 -9.14
C ASP A 41 -0.84 8.00 -9.06
N PHE A 42 -0.46 6.79 -8.63
CA PHE A 42 -1.44 5.73 -8.42
C PHE A 42 -2.36 6.04 -7.23
N TYR A 43 -1.80 6.55 -6.13
CA TYR A 43 -2.62 7.03 -5.02
C TYR A 43 -3.58 8.11 -5.50
N VAL A 44 -3.10 9.06 -6.31
CA VAL A 44 -3.92 10.15 -6.86
C VAL A 44 -5.11 9.57 -7.62
N ASP A 45 -4.84 8.74 -8.62
CA ASP A 45 -5.87 8.21 -9.51
C ASP A 45 -6.96 7.47 -8.72
N VAL A 46 -6.56 6.61 -7.78
CA VAL A 46 -7.49 5.82 -6.98
C VAL A 46 -8.24 6.68 -5.95
N ILE A 47 -7.56 7.58 -5.26
CA ILE A 47 -8.18 8.42 -4.22
C ILE A 47 -9.19 9.37 -4.87
N ASP A 48 -8.84 9.98 -6.00
CA ASP A 48 -9.72 10.89 -6.74
C ASP A 48 -10.93 10.12 -7.32
N GLU A 49 -10.72 8.91 -7.88
CA GLU A 49 -11.81 8.04 -8.36
C GLU A 49 -12.81 7.70 -7.24
N MET A 50 -12.31 7.43 -6.03
CA MET A 50 -13.13 6.98 -4.91
C MET A 50 -13.70 8.12 -4.06
N GLY A 51 -13.21 9.35 -4.24
CA GLY A 51 -13.56 10.50 -3.41
C GLY A 51 -13.16 10.32 -1.95
N TRP A 52 -12.00 9.71 -1.70
CA TRP A 52 -11.51 9.43 -0.34
C TRP A 52 -10.60 10.51 0.20
N ARG A 53 -10.50 10.58 1.53
CA ARG A 53 -9.54 11.42 2.23
C ARG A 53 -8.31 10.59 2.64
N PRO A 54 -7.10 10.88 2.14
CA PRO A 54 -5.92 10.06 2.40
C PRO A 54 -5.35 10.22 3.82
N VAL A 55 -4.99 9.09 4.40
CA VAL A 55 -4.22 8.96 5.65
C VAL A 55 -3.02 8.07 5.39
N PHE A 56 -1.82 8.64 5.33
CA PHE A 56 -0.58 7.89 5.12
C PHE A 56 0.04 7.51 6.47
N VAL A 57 0.30 6.21 6.68
CA VAL A 57 0.70 5.66 7.99
C VAL A 57 2.00 4.86 7.86
N GLY A 58 2.87 4.94 8.87
CA GLY A 58 4.02 4.02 9.02
C GLY A 58 5.36 4.67 8.77
N GLN A 59 6.20 4.03 7.95
CA GLN A 59 7.58 4.46 7.64
C GLN A 59 7.57 5.72 6.75
N THR A 60 7.37 6.88 7.37
CA THR A 60 7.11 8.18 6.76
C THR A 60 8.25 9.17 6.96
N GLU A 61 9.47 8.65 7.24
CA GLU A 61 10.69 9.42 7.41
C GLU A 61 10.99 10.30 6.19
N ASP A 62 11.65 11.44 6.42
CA ASP A 62 11.95 12.39 5.35
C ASP A 62 12.91 11.79 4.31
N ASN A 63 12.45 11.73 3.06
CA ASN A 63 13.22 11.27 1.90
C ASN A 63 12.62 11.87 0.63
N ILE A 64 13.19 11.60 -0.56
CA ILE A 64 12.69 12.20 -1.81
C ILE A 64 11.25 11.78 -2.14
N TYR A 65 10.86 10.55 -1.79
CA TYR A 65 9.52 10.02 -2.03
C TYR A 65 8.50 10.69 -1.10
N MET A 66 8.80 10.75 0.19
CA MET A 66 7.91 11.36 1.19
C MET A 66 7.73 12.87 0.98
N ARG A 67 8.76 13.57 0.49
CA ARG A 67 8.63 14.98 0.08
C ARG A 67 7.68 15.13 -1.10
N ALA A 68 7.89 14.36 -2.17
CA ALA A 68 7.00 14.37 -3.32
C ALA A 68 5.56 13.95 -2.97
N LEU A 69 5.39 13.00 -2.04
CA LEU A 69 4.08 12.56 -1.56
C LEU A 69 3.35 13.70 -0.82
N LYS A 70 4.05 14.39 0.10
CA LYS A 70 3.50 15.53 0.85
C LYS A 70 3.17 16.70 -0.07
N ASP A 71 4.00 16.97 -1.06
CA ASP A 71 3.75 18.01 -2.08
C ASP A 71 2.50 17.69 -2.90
N ARG A 72 2.28 16.41 -3.24
CA ARG A 72 1.11 15.98 -4.03
C ARG A 72 -0.18 15.92 -3.22
N PHE A 73 -0.08 15.68 -1.91
CA PHE A 73 -1.20 15.55 -0.99
C PHE A 73 -1.06 16.48 0.23
N PRO A 74 -1.11 17.82 0.03
CA PRO A 74 -0.88 18.79 1.11
C PRO A 74 -1.95 18.77 2.21
N GLN A 75 -3.11 18.15 1.95
CA GLN A 75 -4.23 18.01 2.88
C GLN A 75 -4.32 16.59 3.49
N ALA A 76 -3.40 15.67 3.14
CA ALA A 76 -3.40 14.33 3.72
C ALA A 76 -2.96 14.38 5.19
N GLU A 77 -3.51 13.46 5.97
CA GLU A 77 -2.99 13.18 7.30
C GLU A 77 -1.77 12.25 7.20
N ILE A 78 -0.67 12.63 7.84
CA ILE A 78 0.55 11.81 7.91
C ILE A 78 0.74 11.34 9.34
N VAL A 79 0.62 10.04 9.55
CA VAL A 79 0.80 9.39 10.85
C VAL A 79 2.15 8.69 10.86
N SER A 80 3.10 9.27 11.59
CA SER A 80 4.41 8.65 11.82
C SER A 80 4.28 7.29 12.49
N HIS A 81 5.21 6.38 12.20
CA HIS A 81 5.31 5.06 12.81
C HIS A 81 5.16 5.13 14.34
N GLN A 82 4.14 4.45 14.88
CA GLN A 82 3.86 4.44 16.33
C GLN A 82 4.37 3.17 17.03
N GLY A 83 4.85 2.22 16.24
CA GLY A 83 5.21 0.87 16.67
C GLY A 83 4.50 -0.18 15.83
N VAL A 84 5.08 -1.38 15.78
CA VAL A 84 4.59 -2.45 14.91
C VAL A 84 3.15 -2.84 15.24
N MET A 85 2.78 -2.89 16.53
CA MET A 85 1.44 -3.29 16.93
C MET A 85 0.41 -2.20 16.71
N GLU A 86 0.79 -0.96 16.95
CA GLU A 86 -0.02 0.24 16.77
C GLU A 86 -0.32 0.45 15.28
N ASP A 87 0.69 0.41 14.41
CA ASP A 87 0.52 0.48 12.96
C ASP A 87 -0.36 -0.66 12.42
N PHE A 88 -0.16 -1.89 12.91
CA PHE A 88 -1.00 -3.03 12.52
C PHE A 88 -2.47 -2.78 12.89
N ALA A 89 -2.71 -2.27 14.10
CA ALA A 89 -4.05 -1.96 14.58
C ALA A 89 -4.72 -0.83 13.76
N ILE A 90 -3.97 0.21 13.37
CA ILE A 90 -4.48 1.28 12.48
C ILE A 90 -4.97 0.69 11.15
N ILE A 91 -4.15 -0.14 10.50
CA ILE A 91 -4.50 -0.76 9.21
C ILE A 91 -5.70 -1.68 9.36
N ARG A 92 -5.70 -2.53 10.39
CA ARG A 92 -6.77 -3.50 10.63
C ARG A 92 -8.11 -2.84 10.97
N ALA A 93 -8.09 -1.66 11.60
CA ALA A 93 -9.29 -0.91 11.95
C ALA A 93 -9.85 -0.05 10.80
N ALA A 94 -9.11 0.11 9.70
CA ALA A 94 -9.48 0.99 8.60
C ALA A 94 -10.73 0.50 7.85
N SER A 95 -11.60 1.43 7.47
CA SER A 95 -12.75 1.14 6.59
C SER A 95 -12.36 0.98 5.13
N ASN A 96 -11.37 1.74 4.66
CA ASN A 96 -10.82 1.65 3.32
C ASN A 96 -9.29 1.60 3.40
N VAL A 97 -8.67 0.77 2.56
CA VAL A 97 -7.21 0.59 2.54
C VAL A 97 -6.69 0.61 1.11
N ILE A 98 -5.61 1.36 0.85
CA ILE A 98 -4.76 1.14 -0.34
C ILE A 98 -3.48 0.47 0.15
N LEU A 99 -3.32 -0.81 -0.18
CA LEU A 99 -2.21 -1.62 0.31
C LEU A 99 -0.87 -1.18 -0.26
N SER A 100 0.18 -1.11 0.58
CA SER A 100 1.56 -1.12 0.08
C SER A 100 2.03 -2.53 -0.29
N ILE A 101 3.18 -2.59 -0.97
CA ILE A 101 3.90 -3.83 -1.24
C ILE A 101 4.57 -4.33 0.06
N SER A 102 3.74 -4.89 0.94
CA SER A 102 4.11 -5.30 2.29
C SER A 102 3.29 -6.49 2.76
N THR A 103 3.96 -7.58 3.16
CA THR A 103 3.29 -8.73 3.77
C THR A 103 2.69 -8.38 5.13
N PHE A 104 3.28 -7.42 5.84
CA PHE A 104 2.74 -6.87 7.08
C PHE A 104 1.41 -6.13 6.85
N ALA A 105 1.37 -5.20 5.88
CA ALA A 105 0.14 -4.48 5.55
C ALA A 105 -0.92 -5.41 4.95
N TRP A 106 -0.50 -6.36 4.11
CA TRP A 106 -1.35 -7.40 3.55
C TRP A 106 -2.04 -8.21 4.64
N LEU A 107 -1.29 -8.68 5.64
CA LEU A 107 -1.85 -9.48 6.74
C LEU A 107 -2.83 -8.65 7.58
N ALA A 108 -2.48 -7.40 7.89
CA ALA A 108 -3.35 -6.50 8.63
C ALA A 108 -4.68 -6.23 7.92
N ALA A 109 -4.64 -5.96 6.61
CA ALA A 109 -5.84 -5.76 5.80
C ALA A 109 -6.65 -7.04 5.61
N TRP A 110 -5.99 -8.19 5.44
CA TRP A 110 -6.68 -9.48 5.33
C TRP A 110 -7.50 -9.82 6.58
N LEU A 111 -6.94 -9.55 7.77
CA LEU A 111 -7.58 -9.73 9.07
C LEU A 111 -8.50 -8.56 9.50
N SER A 112 -8.68 -7.55 8.64
CA SER A 112 -9.53 -6.39 8.91
C SER A 112 -11.02 -6.70 8.68
N HIS A 113 -11.87 -5.72 9.02
CA HIS A 113 -13.26 -5.64 8.56
C HIS A 113 -13.46 -4.50 7.54
N ALA A 114 -12.40 -4.15 6.80
CA ALA A 114 -12.46 -3.10 5.79
C ALA A 114 -13.58 -3.37 4.77
N LYS A 115 -14.24 -2.30 4.32
CA LYS A 115 -15.26 -2.36 3.27
C LYS A 115 -14.65 -2.47 1.89
N THR A 116 -13.49 -1.84 1.69
CA THR A 116 -12.77 -1.89 0.42
C THR A 116 -11.26 -1.92 0.66
N ILE A 117 -10.59 -2.84 -0.03
CA ILE A 117 -9.14 -2.96 -0.01
C ILE A 117 -8.67 -2.87 -1.46
N VAL A 118 -7.94 -1.82 -1.79
CA VAL A 118 -7.26 -1.69 -3.08
C VAL A 118 -5.93 -2.42 -2.99
N LEU A 119 -5.77 -3.47 -3.78
CA LEU A 119 -4.54 -4.26 -3.87
C LEU A 119 -3.87 -3.99 -5.22
N PRO A 120 -2.69 -3.35 -5.22
CA PRO A 120 -1.87 -3.22 -6.43
C PRO A 120 -1.22 -4.58 -6.74
N VAL A 121 -1.53 -5.15 -7.91
CA VAL A 121 -0.88 -6.34 -8.46
C VAL A 121 0.48 -5.89 -9.03
N TYR A 122 1.38 -5.58 -8.10
CA TYR A 122 2.68 -4.96 -8.33
C TYR A 122 3.73 -5.52 -7.35
N GLY A 123 5.02 -5.39 -7.68
CA GLY A 123 6.11 -5.97 -6.90
C GLY A 123 5.88 -7.45 -6.62
N MET A 124 6.01 -7.87 -5.36
CA MET A 124 5.82 -9.26 -4.94
C MET A 124 4.41 -9.82 -5.17
N PHE A 125 3.40 -8.98 -5.43
CA PHE A 125 2.03 -9.41 -5.74
C PHE A 125 1.79 -9.59 -7.24
N ASN A 126 2.77 -9.27 -8.10
CA ASN A 126 2.62 -9.43 -9.54
C ASN A 126 3.09 -10.83 -9.98
N PRO A 127 2.19 -11.72 -10.45
CA PRO A 127 2.56 -13.09 -10.84
C PRO A 127 3.50 -13.14 -12.05
N ALA A 128 3.55 -12.10 -12.89
CA ALA A 128 4.50 -12.02 -14.00
C ALA A 128 5.95 -11.84 -13.53
N LEU A 129 6.17 -11.32 -12.30
CA LEU A 129 7.48 -11.22 -11.68
C LEU A 129 7.72 -12.35 -10.66
N PHE A 130 6.69 -12.77 -9.93
CA PHE A 130 6.78 -13.74 -8.85
C PHE A 130 5.63 -14.77 -8.94
N SER A 131 5.71 -15.68 -9.92
CA SER A 131 4.66 -16.66 -10.20
C SER A 131 4.39 -17.66 -9.08
N LEU A 132 5.31 -17.80 -8.12
CA LEU A 132 5.16 -18.68 -6.97
C LEU A 132 4.56 -17.98 -5.73
N HIS A 133 4.32 -16.67 -5.80
CA HIS A 133 3.70 -15.92 -4.69
C HIS A 133 2.18 -15.93 -4.83
N ASP A 134 1.52 -16.87 -4.16
CA ASP A 134 0.06 -16.90 -4.07
C ASP A 134 -0.44 -15.99 -2.94
N LEU A 135 -0.47 -14.68 -3.22
CA LEU A 135 -0.85 -13.64 -2.25
C LEU A 135 -2.06 -12.81 -2.71
N LEU A 136 -2.76 -13.24 -3.75
CA LEU A 136 -3.95 -12.57 -4.26
C LEU A 136 -5.22 -13.21 -3.66
N PRO A 137 -5.98 -12.51 -2.79
CA PRO A 137 -7.17 -13.06 -2.16
C PRO A 137 -8.37 -13.00 -3.13
N LEU A 138 -8.30 -13.78 -4.22
CA LEU A 138 -9.29 -13.75 -5.31
C LEU A 138 -10.69 -14.20 -4.90
N GLY A 139 -10.85 -14.81 -3.73
CA GLY A 139 -12.15 -15.20 -3.16
C GLY A 139 -12.83 -14.10 -2.32
N ASP A 140 -12.18 -12.96 -2.09
CA ASP A 140 -12.66 -11.92 -1.18
C ASP A 140 -13.18 -10.70 -1.96
N ASP A 141 -14.49 -10.44 -1.88
CA ASP A 141 -15.17 -9.35 -2.59
C ASP A 141 -14.73 -7.94 -2.13
N ARG A 142 -14.06 -7.82 -0.98
CA ARG A 142 -13.52 -6.54 -0.49
C ARG A 142 -12.41 -6.01 -1.39
N TYR A 143 -11.73 -6.90 -2.12
CA TYR A 143 -10.53 -6.57 -2.87
C TYR A 143 -10.84 -6.01 -4.26
N ARG A 144 -10.25 -4.84 -4.54
CA ARG A 144 -10.22 -4.22 -5.86
C ARG A 144 -8.78 -4.26 -6.37
N PHE A 145 -8.56 -4.95 -7.48
CA PHE A 145 -7.23 -5.17 -8.02
C PHE A 145 -6.89 -4.16 -9.09
N TYR A 146 -5.67 -3.63 -9.04
CA TYR A 146 -5.10 -2.79 -10.10
C TYR A 146 -3.82 -3.43 -10.59
N GLN A 147 -3.78 -3.80 -11.87
CA GLN A 147 -2.63 -4.42 -12.48
C GLN A 147 -1.65 -3.36 -12.96
N PHE A 148 -0.37 -3.55 -12.60
CA PHE A 148 0.74 -2.71 -13.02
C PHE A 148 1.58 -3.42 -14.08
N PRO A 149 2.33 -2.68 -14.92
CA PRO A 149 3.39 -3.28 -15.72
C PRO A 149 4.40 -4.00 -14.80
N PRO A 150 4.99 -5.12 -15.24
CA PRO A 150 6.04 -5.80 -14.48
C PRO A 150 7.27 -4.89 -14.40
N GLN A 151 7.53 -4.34 -13.22
CA GLN A 151 8.65 -3.46 -12.94
C GLN A 151 9.32 -3.89 -11.62
N PRO A 152 10.56 -4.40 -11.66
CA PRO A 152 11.35 -4.67 -10.46
C PRO A 152 11.62 -3.40 -9.65
N ALA A 153 11.89 -3.59 -8.36
CA ALA A 153 12.34 -2.52 -7.47
C ALA A 153 13.59 -1.82 -8.01
N VAL A 154 13.62 -0.49 -7.89
CA VAL A 154 14.77 0.34 -8.23
C VAL A 154 15.23 1.14 -7.01
N PRO A 155 16.51 1.50 -6.91
CA PRO A 155 17.00 2.32 -5.81
C PRO A 155 16.27 3.67 -5.74
N LEU A 156 16.23 4.25 -4.54
CA LEU A 156 15.52 5.50 -4.27
C LEU A 156 15.80 6.62 -5.28
N HIS A 157 17.04 6.78 -5.75
CA HIS A 157 17.41 7.87 -6.66
C HIS A 157 16.83 7.76 -8.08
N GLU A 158 16.42 6.57 -8.51
CA GLU A 158 15.75 6.32 -9.80
C GLU A 158 14.22 6.25 -9.67
N LEU A 159 13.73 6.11 -8.43
CA LEU A 159 12.35 5.76 -8.13
C LEU A 159 11.33 6.69 -8.78
N LEU A 160 11.53 8.01 -8.68
CA LEU A 160 10.56 9.00 -9.17
C LEU A 160 10.49 9.00 -10.71
N GLU A 161 11.61 8.74 -11.39
CA GLU A 161 11.64 8.64 -12.86
C GLU A 161 10.86 7.41 -13.33
N VAL A 162 11.14 6.25 -12.74
CA VAL A 162 10.42 5.00 -13.03
C VAL A 162 8.92 5.13 -12.75
N HIS A 163 8.56 5.73 -11.61
CA HIS A 163 7.16 6.00 -11.27
C HIS A 163 6.47 6.90 -12.30
N SER A 164 7.15 7.96 -12.75
CA SER A 164 6.61 8.85 -13.78
C SER A 164 6.41 8.11 -15.11
N ALA A 165 7.33 7.22 -15.49
CA ALA A 165 7.21 6.44 -16.71
C ALA A 165 6.02 5.47 -16.68
N MET A 166 5.68 4.93 -15.49
CA MET A 166 4.57 4.00 -15.30
C MET A 166 3.18 4.66 -15.31
N LYS A 167 3.11 5.99 -15.26
CA LYS A 167 1.84 6.72 -15.19
C LYS A 167 0.91 6.34 -16.35
N GLY A 168 -0.34 6.03 -16.02
CA GLY A 168 -1.36 5.62 -17.00
C GLY A 168 -1.24 4.19 -17.51
N GLN A 169 -0.31 3.39 -16.98
CA GLN A 169 -0.14 1.99 -17.37
C GLN A 169 -0.84 1.01 -16.41
N TRP A 170 -1.26 1.47 -15.23
CA TRP A 170 -2.08 0.66 -14.34
C TRP A 170 -3.56 0.73 -14.71
N HIS A 171 -4.27 -0.38 -14.53
CA HIS A 171 -5.70 -0.44 -14.77
C HIS A 171 -6.38 -1.42 -13.81
N ARG A 172 -7.66 -1.18 -13.54
CA ARG A 172 -8.46 -2.09 -12.73
C ARG A 172 -8.63 -3.42 -13.46
N VAL A 173 -8.42 -4.52 -12.75
CA VAL A 173 -8.49 -5.88 -13.31
C VAL A 173 -9.50 -6.74 -12.54
N GLY A 174 -10.19 -7.62 -13.27
CA GLY A 174 -11.16 -8.53 -12.70
C GLY A 174 -10.52 -9.77 -12.07
N ARG A 175 -11.20 -10.38 -11.10
CA ARG A 175 -10.73 -11.61 -10.44
C ARG A 175 -10.60 -12.78 -11.42
N ASP A 176 -11.54 -12.91 -12.35
CA ASP A 176 -11.52 -13.99 -13.36
C ASP A 176 -10.42 -13.81 -14.41
N GLU A 177 -9.94 -12.59 -14.58
CA GLU A 177 -8.78 -12.30 -15.42
C GLU A 177 -7.50 -12.70 -14.69
N LEU A 178 -7.36 -12.31 -13.41
CA LEU A 178 -6.22 -12.70 -12.58
C LEU A 178 -6.08 -14.22 -12.37
N ARG A 179 -7.19 -14.96 -12.32
CA ARG A 179 -7.17 -16.45 -12.24
C ARG A 179 -6.55 -17.13 -13.46
N ARG A 180 -6.45 -16.42 -14.59
CA ARG A 180 -5.93 -16.94 -15.86
C ARG A 180 -4.46 -16.59 -16.10
N LEU A 181 -3.86 -15.78 -15.23
CA LEU A 181 -2.45 -15.39 -15.30
C LEU A 181 -1.51 -16.47 -14.76
#